data_AF-A0A8T9VMQ7-F1
#
_entry.id   AF-A0A8T9VMQ7-F1
#
_cell.length_a   1.000
_cell.length_b   1.000
_cell.length_c   1.000
_cell.angle_alpha   90.00
_cell.angle_beta   90.00
_cell.angle_gamma   90.00
#
_symmetry.space_group_name_H-M   'P 1'
#
loop_
_entity.id
_entity.type
_entity.pdbx_description
1 polymer ?
#
loop_
_entity_poly.entity_id
_entity_poly.type
_entity_poly.pdbx_seq_one_letter_code
_entity_poly.pdbx_strand_id
1 'polypeptide(L)'
;MTQALKDEVVAILKEGGFKVSDEVNVYPKSFDFVAKKGERIFVLKALVDINSLREDVAFKLAELSRLFMAVPLVIGVKNRGEPMNRGGCLQQVWS
;
A
#
# COMPACT_ATOMS: atom_id res chain seq x y z
N MET A 1 4.75 16.15 -4.33
CA MET A 1 5.59 15.21 -3.55
C MET A 1 5.02 13.80 -3.56
N THR A 2 3.78 13.58 -3.12
CA THR A 2 3.13 12.25 -3.15
C THR A 2 2.98 11.66 -4.56
N GLN A 3 2.73 12.48 -5.59
CA GLN A 3 2.56 11.99 -6.96
C GLN A 3 3.82 11.29 -7.51
N ALA A 4 5.00 11.92 -7.36
CA ALA A 4 6.25 11.34 -7.83
C ALA A 4 6.54 9.95 -7.20
N LEU A 5 6.21 9.79 -5.91
CA LEU A 5 6.29 8.49 -5.24
C LEU A 5 5.32 7.47 -5.85
N LYS A 6 4.08 7.86 -6.12
CA LYS A 6 3.10 6.96 -6.75
C LYS A 6 3.57 6.51 -8.12
N ASP A 7 4.09 7.44 -8.92
CA ASP A 7 4.59 7.14 -10.26
C ASP A 7 5.79 6.18 -10.20
N GLU A 8 6.73 6.40 -9.26
CA GLU A 8 7.86 5.50 -9.01
C GLU A 8 7.40 4.10 -8.59
N VAL A 9 6.45 4.00 -7.66
CA VAL A 9 5.88 2.72 -7.22
C VAL A 9 5.22 1.99 -8.38
N VAL A 10 4.45 2.70 -9.21
CA VAL A 10 3.81 2.13 -10.40
C VAL A 10 4.87 1.62 -11.40
N ALA A 11 5.95 2.37 -11.61
CA ALA A 11 7.05 1.95 -12.48
C ALA A 11 7.71 0.66 -11.97
N ILE A 12 8.10 0.60 -10.69
CA ILE A 12 8.72 -0.58 -10.06
C ILE A 12 7.79 -1.81 -10.17
N LEU A 13 6.49 -1.64 -9.90
CA LEU A 13 5.53 -2.73 -10.00
C LEU A 13 5.39 -3.22 -11.45
N LYS A 14 5.32 -2.33 -12.43
CA LYS A 14 5.25 -2.70 -13.84
C LYS A 14 6.51 -3.42 -14.31
N GLU A 15 7.70 -2.95 -13.92
CA GLU A 15 8.97 -3.63 -14.16
C GLU A 15 9.01 -5.03 -13.53
N GLY A 16 8.43 -5.17 -12.33
CA GLY A 16 8.23 -6.45 -11.65
C GLY A 16 7.20 -7.38 -12.29
N GLY A 17 6.58 -7.00 -13.41
CA GLY A 17 5.58 -7.78 -14.12
C GLY A 17 4.18 -7.78 -13.48
N PHE A 18 3.87 -6.77 -12.65
CA PHE A 18 2.54 -6.59 -12.11
C PHE A 18 1.67 -5.79 -13.08
N LYS A 19 0.39 -6.15 -13.17
CA LYS A 19 -0.65 -5.30 -13.75
C LYS A 19 -1.13 -4.35 -12.66
N VAL A 20 -1.00 -3.05 -12.87
CA VAL A 20 -1.37 -2.01 -11.89
C VAL A 20 -2.59 -1.25 -12.40
N SER A 21 -3.56 -0.98 -11.52
CA SER A 21 -4.73 -0.15 -11.83
C SER A 21 -4.36 1.32 -11.99
N ASP A 22 -5.31 2.12 -12.48
CA ASP A 22 -5.26 3.57 -12.31
C ASP A 22 -5.32 3.96 -10.82
N GLU A 23 -4.93 5.20 -10.51
CA GLU A 23 -5.04 5.71 -9.14
C GLU A 23 -6.51 5.76 -8.70
N VAL A 24 -6.77 5.18 -7.54
CA VAL A 24 -8.09 5.23 -6.91
C VAL A 24 -8.23 6.52 -6.12
N ASN A 25 -9.23 7.32 -6.51
CA ASN A 25 -9.50 8.64 -5.91
C ASN A 25 -10.86 8.70 -5.20
N VAL A 26 -11.27 7.61 -4.54
CA VAL A 26 -12.55 7.51 -3.82
C VAL A 26 -12.37 7.91 -2.36
N TYR A 27 -13.28 8.74 -1.83
CA TYR A 27 -13.27 9.18 -0.44
C TYR A 27 -14.12 8.25 0.45
N PRO A 28 -13.63 7.84 1.64
CA PRO A 28 -12.32 8.14 2.22
C PRO A 28 -11.18 7.34 1.56
N LYS A 29 -10.06 8.01 1.26
CA LYS A 29 -8.89 7.46 0.55
C LYS A 29 -8.17 6.38 1.37
N SER A 30 -8.63 5.14 1.25
CA SER A 30 -8.12 4.01 2.02
C SER A 30 -6.91 3.33 1.36
N PHE A 31 -6.80 3.41 0.02
CA PHE A 31 -5.68 2.90 -0.78
C PHE A 31 -5.48 3.77 -2.03
N ASP A 32 -4.35 3.61 -2.72
CA ASP A 32 -3.99 4.39 -3.91
C ASP A 32 -4.10 3.58 -5.21
N PHE A 33 -3.72 2.29 -5.20
CA PHE A 33 -3.78 1.44 -6.40
C PHE A 33 -3.96 -0.03 -6.04
N VAL A 34 -4.39 -0.82 -7.02
CA VAL A 34 -4.41 -2.29 -6.96
C VAL A 34 -3.38 -2.84 -7.93
N ALA A 35 -2.59 -3.81 -7.48
CA ALA A 35 -1.65 -4.53 -8.34
C ALA A 35 -1.97 -6.02 -8.36
N LYS A 36 -1.83 -6.67 -9.52
CA LYS A 36 -2.06 -8.10 -9.70
C LYS A 36 -0.86 -8.76 -10.38
N LYS A 37 -0.44 -9.91 -9.86
CA LYS A 37 0.55 -10.78 -10.51
C LYS A 37 0.15 -12.24 -10.31
N GLY A 38 -0.17 -12.92 -11.43
CA GLY A 38 -0.84 -14.23 -11.38
C GLY A 38 -2.16 -14.14 -10.61
N GLU A 39 -2.36 -15.03 -9.65
CA GLU A 39 -3.56 -15.08 -8.81
C GLU A 39 -3.51 -14.13 -7.59
N ARG A 40 -2.37 -13.47 -7.34
CA ARG A 40 -2.21 -12.58 -6.18
C ARG A 40 -2.65 -11.16 -6.51
N ILE A 41 -3.55 -10.63 -5.69
CA ILE A 41 -4.00 -9.24 -5.73
C ILE A 41 -3.44 -8.51 -4.52
N PHE A 42 -2.96 -7.29 -4.74
CA PHE A 42 -2.42 -6.41 -3.71
C PHE A 42 -3.19 -5.10 -3.72
N VAL A 43 -3.59 -4.62 -2.55
CA VAL A 43 -4.18 -3.30 -2.37
C VAL A 43 -3.13 -2.43 -1.71
N LEU A 44 -2.70 -1.38 -2.40
CA LEU A 44 -1.51 -0.64 -2.05
C LEU A 44 -1.81 0.78 -1.59
N LYS A 45 -1.13 1.22 -0.53
CA LYS A 45 -1.10 2.60 -0.06
C LYS A 45 0.33 3.14 -0.12
N ALA A 46 0.55 4.25 -0.81
CA ALA A 46 1.85 4.94 -0.87
C ALA A 46 1.84 6.19 0.01
N LEU A 47 2.74 6.22 0.99
CA LEU A 47 2.89 7.32 1.94
C LEU A 47 4.31 7.87 1.89
N VAL A 48 4.47 9.19 1.95
CA VAL A 48 5.81 9.80 2.06
C VAL A 48 6.43 9.49 3.43
N ASP A 49 5.60 9.37 4.46
CA ASP A 49 6.00 8.92 5.80
C ASP A 49 5.06 7.79 6.25
N ILE A 50 5.59 6.59 6.47
CA ILE A 50 4.79 5.45 6.93
C ILE A 50 4.19 5.68 8.32
N ASN A 51 4.80 6.53 9.15
CA ASN A 51 4.27 6.89 10.46
C ASN A 51 3.03 7.79 10.35
N SER A 52 2.77 8.37 9.17
CA SER A 52 1.56 9.15 8.92
C SER A 52 0.33 8.27 8.66
N LEU A 53 0.45 6.94 8.70
CA LEU A 53 -0.67 6.03 8.52
C LEU A 53 -1.61 6.12 9.73
N ARG A 54 -2.81 6.66 9.51
CA ARG A 54 -3.86 6.72 10.54
C ARG A 54 -4.48 5.34 10.75
N GLU A 55 -4.84 5.02 11.99
CA GLU A 55 -5.42 3.74 12.38
C GLU A 55 -6.73 3.42 11.62
N ASP A 56 -7.60 4.42 11.43
CA ASP A 56 -8.85 4.26 10.69
C ASP A 56 -8.63 3.94 9.20
N VAL A 57 -7.55 4.47 8.61
CA VAL A 57 -7.13 4.17 7.24
C VAL A 57 -6.56 2.76 7.17
N ALA A 58 -5.75 2.35 8.15
CA ALA A 58 -5.20 1.01 8.23
C ALA A 58 -6.30 -0.06 8.39
N PHE A 59 -7.30 0.21 9.24
CA PHE A 59 -8.44 -0.67 9.45
C PHE A 59 -9.26 -0.85 8.17
N LYS A 60 -9.59 0.25 7.48
CA LYS A 60 -10.29 0.20 6.19
C LYS A 60 -9.49 -0.50 5.10
N LEU A 61 -8.17 -0.28 5.06
CA LEU A 61 -7.29 -0.97 4.12
C LEU A 61 -7.33 -2.49 4.35
N ALA A 62 -7.27 -2.94 5.61
CA ALA A 62 -7.39 -4.36 5.96
C ALA A 62 -8.78 -4.92 5.62
N GLU A 63 -9.85 -4.18 5.90
CA GLU A 63 -11.23 -4.55 5.59
C GLU A 63 -11.44 -4.72 4.08
N LEU A 64 -11.04 -3.73 3.28
CA LEU A 64 -11.14 -3.78 1.82
C LEU A 64 -10.29 -4.90 1.22
N SER A 65 -9.12 -5.16 1.80
CA SER A 65 -8.27 -6.25 1.35
C SER A 65 -8.92 -7.61 1.58
N ARG A 66 -9.62 -7.81 2.71
CA ARG A 66 -10.42 -9.02 2.95
C ARG A 66 -11.56 -9.18 1.94
N LEU A 67 -12.27 -8.10 1.63
CA LEU A 67 -13.35 -8.11 0.63
C LEU A 67 -12.85 -8.48 -0.77
N PHE A 68 -11.65 -8.03 -1.14
CA PHE A 68 -11.04 -8.32 -2.43
C PHE A 68 -10.19 -9.59 -2.46
N MET A 69 -10.12 -10.35 -1.35
CA MET A 69 -9.17 -11.47 -1.19
C MET A 69 -7.74 -11.07 -1.57
N ALA A 70 -7.38 -9.84 -1.24
CA ALA A 70 -6.12 -9.22 -1.58
C ALA A 70 -5.22 -9.07 -0.36
N VAL A 71 -3.94 -8.82 -0.61
CA VAL A 71 -2.95 -8.54 0.43
C VAL A 71 -2.81 -7.02 0.58
N PRO A 72 -3.06 -6.44 1.78
CA PRO A 72 -2.81 -5.02 2.02
C PRO A 72 -1.30 -4.76 2.05
N LEU A 73 -0.85 -3.72 1.37
CA LEU A 73 0.57 -3.35 1.34
C LEU A 73 0.75 -1.83 1.46
N VAL A 74 1.54 -1.41 2.45
CA VAL A 74 1.89 0.00 2.66
C VAL A 74 3.33 0.21 2.22
N ILE A 75 3.54 1.15 1.30
CA ILE A 75 4.85 1.56 0.80
C ILE A 75 5.11 2.95 1.32
N GLY A 76 6.31 3.20 1.83
CA GLY A 76 6.74 4.57 2.02
C GLY A 76 8.22 4.80 1.83
N VAL A 77 8.55 6.07 1.65
CA VAL A 77 9.93 6.52 1.43
C VAL A 77 10.56 6.79 2.77
N LYS A 78 11.65 6.08 3.07
CA LYS A 78 12.41 6.35 4.28
C LYS A 78 13.25 7.61 4.07
N ASN A 79 12.89 8.72 4.72
CA ASN A 79 13.81 9.84 4.83
C ASN A 79 14.94 9.41 5.79
N ARG A 80 16.20 9.50 5.35
CA ARG A 80 17.38 9.03 6.11
C ARG A 80 17.38 9.65 7.51
N GLY A 81 17.32 8.83 8.57
CA GLY A 81 17.50 9.33 9.94
C GLY A 81 17.29 8.31 11.06
N GLU A 82 16.18 7.57 11.08
CA GLU A 82 15.80 6.80 12.27
C GLU A 82 15.73 5.27 12.00
N PRO A 83 16.13 4.42 12.97
CA PRO A 83 15.89 2.98 12.88
C PRO A 83 14.38 2.73 12.81
N MET A 84 13.99 1.86 11.89
CA MET A 84 12.59 1.48 11.71
C MET A 84 12.14 0.77 12.99
N ASN A 85 11.25 1.38 13.76
CA ASN A 85 10.60 0.68 14.85
C ASN A 85 9.81 -0.48 14.22
N ARG A 86 9.99 -1.70 14.74
CA ARG A 86 9.27 -2.88 14.24
C ARG A 86 7.79 -2.72 14.61
N GLY A 87 7.02 -2.09 13.73
CA GLY A 87 5.59 -1.94 13.84
C GLY A 87 5.06 -1.36 12.54
N GLY A 88 4.60 -2.22 11.63
CA GLY A 88 4.10 -1.79 10.32
C GLY A 88 4.22 -2.82 9.20
N CYS A 89 4.94 -3.92 9.44
CA CYS A 89 4.64 -5.15 8.72
C CYS A 89 3.41 -5.75 9.41
N LEU A 90 2.24 -5.76 8.76
CA LEU A 90 1.16 -6.69 9.10
C LEU A 90 1.69 -8.10 8.81
N GLN A 91 2.56 -8.54 9.70
CA GLN A 91 3.09 -9.88 9.74
C GLN A 91 1.96 -10.75 10.30
N GLN A 92 1.28 -11.39 9.36
CA GLN A 92 0.57 -12.64 9.51
C GLN A 92 -0.63 -12.66 10.47
N VAL A 93 -1.76 -13.06 9.90
CA VAL A 93 -2.71 -14.03 10.44
C VAL A 93 -2.89 -13.98 11.96
N TRP A 94 -4.06 -13.49 12.38
CA TRP A 94 -4.63 -13.94 13.66
C TRP A 94 -6.08 -14.39 13.45
N SER A 95 -6.24 -15.70 13.70
CA SER A 95 -7.42 -16.53 14.04
C SER A 95 -8.61 -16.55 13.07
#